data_AF-A0A6P4E6G9-F1
#
_entry.id   AF-A0A6P4E6G9-F1
#
_cell.length_a   1.000
_cell.length_b   1.000
_cell.length_c   1.000
_cell.angle_alpha   90.00
_cell.angle_beta   90.00
_cell.angle_gamma   90.00
#
_symmetry.space_group_name_H-M   'P 1'
#
loop_
_entity.id
_entity.type
_entity.pdbx_description
1 polymer ?
#
loop_
_entity_poly.entity_id
_entity_poly.type
_entity_poly.pdbx_seq_one_letter_code
_entity_poly.pdbx_strand_id
1 'polypeptide(L)'
;MYVPHNYEEIKSSGKLKTILLYNGLGPWNVKKGRDVFLKAKCPVDTCELTANRDLASSADMVLYKDHYIPTGIRRPSNSKQVTMLYYLECPYHTQNVKVPDAINWTATYRRDSTIVAPYEKWQYYDTKVQQLEQDINYSVNKTKKVAWFVSNCGARNGRLQYAHQLQKHIE
;
A
#
# COMPACT_ATOMS: atom_id res chain seq x y z
N MET A 1 0.43 -14.26 8.27
CA MET A 1 1.65 -13.43 8.05
C MET A 1 2.83 -14.39 8.02
N TYR A 2 3.73 -14.28 7.04
CA TYR A 2 4.85 -15.22 6.89
C TYR A 2 6.03 -14.82 7.78
N VAL A 3 6.59 -15.79 8.51
CA VAL A 3 7.83 -15.66 9.28
C VAL A 3 8.76 -16.77 8.80
N PRO A 4 10.02 -16.47 8.40
CA PRO A 4 10.96 -17.50 7.99
C PRO A 4 11.16 -18.57 9.07
N HIS A 5 11.26 -19.85 8.69
CA HIS A 5 11.45 -20.94 9.65
C HIS A 5 12.72 -20.78 10.51
N ASN A 6 13.78 -20.18 9.96
CA ASN A 6 15.05 -19.92 10.63
C ASN A 6 15.15 -18.49 11.18
N TYR A 7 14.03 -17.84 11.49
CA TYR A 7 14.03 -16.43 11.87
C TYR A 7 14.81 -16.13 13.16
N GLU A 8 14.81 -17.03 14.15
CA GLU A 8 15.60 -16.84 15.37
C GLU A 8 17.11 -16.78 15.09
N GLU A 9 17.61 -17.59 14.16
CA GLU A 9 19.03 -17.54 13.71
C GLU A 9 19.33 -16.23 12.97
N ILE A 10 18.42 -15.78 12.11
CA ILE A 10 18.54 -14.49 11.41
C ILE A 10 18.61 -13.37 12.43
N LYS A 11 17.73 -13.40 13.43
CA LYS A 11 17.65 -12.40 14.49
C LYS A 11 18.90 -12.41 15.37
N SER A 12 19.40 -13.59 15.75
CA SER A 12 20.63 -13.71 16.54
C SER A 12 21.88 -13.25 15.79
N SER A 13 21.89 -13.33 14.45
CA SER A 13 23.00 -12.81 13.64
C SER A 13 23.18 -11.29 13.74
N GLY A 14 22.15 -10.56 14.19
CA GLY A 14 22.15 -9.10 14.25
C GLY A 14 22.11 -8.39 12.90
N LYS A 15 22.14 -9.13 11.77
CA LYS A 15 22.15 -8.57 10.43
C LYS A 15 20.76 -8.07 10.04
N LEU A 16 20.68 -6.80 9.65
CA LEU A 16 19.46 -6.21 9.09
C LEU A 16 19.45 -6.33 7.57
N LYS A 17 18.25 -6.50 7.00
CA LYS A 17 18.01 -6.34 5.57
C LYS A 17 17.64 -4.90 5.24
N THR A 18 18.15 -4.40 4.12
CA THR A 18 17.92 -3.01 3.70
C THR A 18 16.80 -2.93 2.68
N ILE A 19 15.76 -2.17 2.99
CA ILE A 19 14.68 -1.83 2.07
C ILE A 19 14.85 -0.36 1.66
N LEU A 20 15.18 -0.15 0.39
CA LEU A 20 15.29 1.16 -0.22
C LEU A 20 13.91 1.64 -0.69
N LEU A 21 13.38 2.67 -0.03
CA LEU A 21 12.20 3.41 -0.47
C LEU A 21 12.63 4.45 -1.52
N TYR A 22 12.55 4.08 -2.80
CA TYR A 22 13.18 4.84 -3.87
C TYR A 22 12.53 6.22 -4.12
N ASN A 23 11.22 6.31 -3.87
CA ASN A 23 10.43 7.55 -3.91
C ASN A 23 10.53 8.37 -2.61
N GLY A 24 11.36 7.95 -1.66
CA GLY A 24 11.56 8.62 -0.37
C GLY A 24 10.69 8.05 0.76
N LEU A 25 10.98 8.50 1.98
CA LEU A 25 10.29 8.06 3.20
C LEU A 25 8.94 8.76 3.41
N GLY A 26 8.82 10.01 2.93
CA GLY A 26 7.64 10.87 3.12
C GLY A 26 6.34 10.28 2.60
N PRO A 27 6.28 9.75 1.36
CA PRO A 27 5.07 9.12 0.81
C PRO A 27 4.55 7.92 1.60
N TRP A 28 5.39 7.33 2.46
CA TRP A 28 5.04 6.23 3.35
C TRP A 28 4.73 6.67 4.78
N ASN A 29 4.95 7.95 5.11
CA ASN A 29 4.89 8.48 6.47
C ASN A 29 5.73 7.68 7.48
N VAL A 30 6.93 7.27 7.07
CA VAL A 30 7.88 6.51 7.90
C VAL A 30 9.19 7.26 8.09
N LYS A 31 10.01 6.82 9.04
CA LYS A 31 11.37 7.32 9.26
C LYS A 31 12.40 6.28 8.82
N LYS A 32 13.64 6.73 8.61
CA LYS A 32 14.79 5.86 8.33
C LYS A 32 15.01 4.91 9.52
N GLY A 33 15.43 3.69 9.25
CA GLY A 33 15.83 2.70 10.26
C GLY A 33 14.78 1.63 10.49
N ARG A 34 14.86 0.99 11.67
CA ARG A 34 14.09 -0.20 12.05
C ARG A 34 12.83 0.11 12.87
N ASP A 35 12.70 1.35 13.37
CA ASP A 35 11.66 1.76 14.32
C ASP A 35 10.23 1.38 13.93
N VAL A 36 9.89 1.49 12.65
CA VAL A 36 8.53 1.19 12.16
C VAL A 36 8.15 -0.26 12.45
N PHE A 37 9.09 -1.20 12.26
CA PHE A 37 8.86 -2.62 12.48
C PHE A 37 8.73 -2.95 13.97
N LEU A 38 9.53 -2.30 14.81
CA LEU A 38 9.48 -2.49 16.27
C LEU A 38 8.19 -1.93 16.86
N LYS A 39 7.82 -0.70 16.49
CA LYS A 39 6.60 -0.03 16.99
C LYS A 39 5.33 -0.76 16.55
N ALA A 40 5.31 -1.26 15.32
CA ALA A 40 4.21 -2.06 14.80
C ALA A 40 4.21 -3.51 15.34
N LYS A 41 5.19 -3.90 16.16
CA LYS A 41 5.37 -5.26 16.69
C LYS A 41 5.33 -6.31 15.57
N CYS A 42 6.02 -6.01 14.46
CA CYS A 42 6.07 -6.93 13.33
C CYS A 42 6.72 -8.25 13.74
N PRO A 43 6.16 -9.41 13.35
CA PRO A 43 6.77 -10.72 13.58
C PRO A 43 8.16 -10.88 12.97
N VAL A 44 8.40 -10.15 11.87
CA VAL A 44 9.72 -9.96 11.28
C VAL A 44 10.08 -8.48 11.40
N ASP A 45 11.12 -8.21 12.16
CA ASP A 45 11.62 -6.88 12.47
C ASP A 45 13.09 -6.68 12.09
N THR A 46 13.80 -7.69 11.56
CA THR A 46 15.21 -7.57 11.12
C THR A 46 15.39 -6.86 9.77
N CYS A 47 14.65 -5.77 9.56
CA CYS A 47 14.70 -4.93 8.37
C CYS A 47 14.92 -3.47 8.76
N GLU A 48 15.57 -2.71 7.88
CA GLU A 48 15.70 -1.26 8.01
C GLU A 48 15.25 -0.54 6.73
N LEU A 49 14.64 0.62 6.92
CA LEU A 49 14.22 1.49 5.83
C LEU A 49 15.26 2.56 5.55
N THR A 50 15.50 2.84 4.28
CA THR A 50 16.35 3.94 3.83
C THR A 50 15.76 4.61 2.59
N ALA A 51 16.07 5.88 2.38
CA ALA A 51 15.83 6.59 1.12
C ALA A 51 17.14 6.99 0.42
N ASN A 52 18.29 6.46 0.89
CA ASN A 52 19.57 6.70 0.23
C ASN A 52 19.65 5.90 -1.09
N ARG A 53 19.52 6.60 -2.21
CA ARG A 53 19.56 6.02 -3.56
C ARG A 53 20.91 5.41 -3.93
N ASP A 54 21.98 5.79 -3.26
CA ASP A 54 23.32 5.19 -3.46
C ASP A 54 23.34 3.70 -3.13
N LEU A 55 22.40 3.24 -2.29
CA LEU A 55 22.24 1.83 -1.93
C LEU A 55 21.42 1.02 -2.94
N ALA A 56 21.00 1.61 -4.07
CA ALA A 56 20.17 0.92 -5.05
C ALA A 56 20.85 -0.33 -5.64
N SER A 57 22.19 -0.40 -5.68
CA SER A 57 22.91 -1.59 -6.16
C SER A 57 23.02 -2.71 -5.11
N SER A 58 22.99 -2.37 -3.82
CA SER A 58 23.33 -3.29 -2.72
C SER A 58 22.15 -3.63 -1.80
N ALA A 59 21.08 -2.85 -1.83
CA ALA A 59 19.87 -3.10 -1.02
C ALA A 59 19.30 -4.50 -1.26
N ASP A 60 18.67 -5.08 -0.24
CA ASP A 60 17.94 -6.35 -0.37
C ASP A 60 16.64 -6.18 -1.14
N MET A 61 16.01 -5.00 -1.03
CA MET A 61 14.81 -4.65 -1.76
C MET A 61 14.83 -3.18 -2.21
N VAL A 62 14.36 -2.93 -3.44
CA VAL A 62 14.01 -1.59 -3.92
C VAL A 62 12.50 -1.50 -4.07
N LEU A 63 11.88 -0.58 -3.34
CA LEU A 63 10.45 -0.38 -3.32
C LEU A 63 10.09 0.97 -3.96
N TYR A 64 9.32 0.90 -5.03
CA TYR A 64 8.73 2.05 -5.68
C TYR A 64 7.28 2.24 -5.24
N LYS A 65 6.94 3.47 -4.88
CA LYS A 65 5.57 3.90 -4.55
C LYS A 65 5.06 4.86 -5.62
N ASP A 66 3.91 4.54 -6.21
CA ASP A 66 3.15 5.35 -7.18
C ASP A 66 3.85 5.66 -8.53
N HIS A 67 5.19 5.73 -8.55
CA HIS A 67 5.99 6.04 -9.72
C HIS A 67 7.24 5.17 -9.77
N TYR A 68 7.48 4.57 -10.93
CA TYR A 68 8.73 3.88 -11.24
C TYR A 68 9.76 4.88 -11.79
N ILE A 69 10.96 4.86 -11.22
CA ILE A 69 12.09 5.69 -11.66
C ILE A 69 13.24 4.74 -11.97
N PRO A 70 13.70 4.63 -13.23
CA PRO A 70 14.84 3.79 -13.55
C PRO A 70 16.07 4.17 -12.72
N THR A 71 16.70 3.18 -12.08
CA THR A 71 17.92 3.38 -11.28
C THR A 71 19.17 3.59 -12.13
N GLY A 72 19.12 3.28 -13.43
CA GLY A 72 20.29 3.22 -14.31
C GLY A 72 21.17 1.99 -14.05
N ILE A 73 20.81 1.14 -13.07
CA ILE A 73 21.57 -0.05 -12.69
C ILE A 73 21.13 -1.22 -13.56
N ARG A 74 22.02 -1.68 -14.44
CA ARG A 74 21.75 -2.88 -15.28
C ARG A 74 21.86 -4.19 -14.49
N ARG A 75 22.76 -4.26 -13.52
CA ARG A 75 22.98 -5.44 -12.67
C ARG A 75 23.30 -4.98 -11.25
N PRO A 76 22.40 -5.18 -10.27
CA PRO A 76 22.70 -4.87 -8.88
C PRO A 76 23.83 -5.77 -8.39
N SER A 77 24.68 -5.23 -7.51
CA SER A 77 25.73 -5.99 -6.82
C SER A 77 25.14 -7.11 -5.97
N ASN A 78 23.94 -6.90 -5.42
CA ASN A 78 23.18 -7.95 -4.76
C ASN A 78 22.34 -8.73 -5.80
N SER A 79 22.81 -9.91 -6.20
CA SER A 79 22.11 -10.79 -7.14
C SER A 79 20.76 -11.32 -6.62
N LYS A 80 20.49 -11.19 -5.32
CA LYS A 80 19.24 -11.59 -4.67
C LYS A 80 18.33 -10.39 -4.37
N GLN A 81 18.67 -9.20 -4.87
CA GLN A 81 17.84 -8.01 -4.71
C GLN A 81 16.46 -8.23 -5.34
N VAL A 82 15.42 -7.78 -4.64
CA VAL A 82 14.04 -7.80 -5.11
C VAL A 82 13.58 -6.39 -5.42
N THR A 83 13.06 -6.16 -6.61
CA THR A 83 12.41 -4.89 -6.96
C THR A 83 10.90 -5.04 -6.89
N MET A 84 10.24 -4.15 -6.14
CA MET A 84 8.79 -4.18 -5.94
C MET A 84 8.13 -2.86 -6.33
N LEU A 85 7.02 -2.96 -7.07
CA LEU A 85 6.10 -1.83 -7.32
C LEU A 85 4.93 -1.88 -6.35
N TYR A 86 4.63 -0.75 -5.71
CA TYR A 86 3.45 -0.56 -4.89
C TYR A 86 2.54 0.51 -5.48
N TYR A 87 1.37 0.12 -6.01
CA TYR A 87 0.36 1.01 -6.58
C TYR A 87 -1.01 0.71 -5.98
N LEU A 88 -1.66 1.76 -5.49
CA LEU A 88 -3.07 1.70 -5.08
C LEU A 88 -4.01 2.45 -6.03
N GLU A 89 -3.48 3.35 -6.85
CA GLU A 89 -4.26 4.13 -7.81
C GLU A 89 -4.67 3.31 -9.04
N CYS A 90 -5.77 3.71 -9.68
CA CYS A 90 -6.27 3.04 -10.88
C CYS A 90 -5.37 3.31 -12.11
N PRO A 91 -5.49 2.52 -13.19
CA PRO A 91 -4.62 2.65 -14.38
C PRO A 91 -4.64 4.04 -15.03
N TYR A 92 -5.73 4.81 -14.88
CA TYR A 92 -5.82 6.18 -15.37
C TYR A 92 -4.96 7.19 -14.59
N HIS A 93 -4.59 6.85 -13.35
CA HIS A 93 -3.85 7.70 -12.41
C HIS A 93 -2.47 7.13 -12.04
N THR A 94 -2.04 6.03 -12.67
CA THR A 94 -0.72 5.44 -12.49
C THR A 94 0.13 5.54 -13.75
N GLN A 95 1.44 5.66 -13.59
CA GLN A 95 2.39 5.59 -14.71
C GLN A 95 2.27 4.25 -15.44
N ASN A 96 2.30 4.28 -16.78
CA ASN A 96 2.46 3.07 -17.58
C ASN A 96 3.94 2.63 -17.55
N VAL A 97 4.22 1.56 -16.80
CA VAL A 97 5.58 1.05 -16.58
C VAL A 97 5.86 -0.08 -17.59
N LYS A 98 6.62 0.23 -18.64
CA LYS A 98 7.01 -0.72 -19.70
C LYS A 98 8.43 -1.25 -19.51
N VAL A 99 8.67 -1.98 -18.43
CA VAL A 99 9.98 -2.59 -18.12
C VAL A 99 9.82 -4.07 -17.73
N PRO A 100 9.73 -4.98 -18.72
CA PRO A 100 9.35 -6.39 -18.49
C PRO A 100 10.24 -7.13 -17.49
N ASP A 101 11.49 -6.72 -17.30
CA ASP A 101 12.46 -7.43 -16.45
C ASP A 101 12.94 -6.64 -15.23
N ALA A 102 12.44 -5.43 -15.00
CA ALA A 102 12.94 -4.58 -13.91
C ALA A 102 12.19 -4.76 -12.59
N ILE A 103 11.01 -5.40 -12.62
CA ILE A 103 10.11 -5.56 -11.47
C ILE A 103 9.94 -7.04 -11.17
N ASN A 104 10.29 -7.46 -9.95
CA ASN A 104 10.09 -8.83 -9.52
C ASN A 104 8.71 -9.00 -8.89
N TRP A 105 8.34 -8.09 -7.98
CA TRP A 105 7.13 -8.19 -7.17
C TRP A 105 6.19 -7.01 -7.42
N THR A 106 4.89 -7.28 -7.25
CA THR A 106 3.87 -6.23 -7.24
C THR A 106 3.08 -6.27 -5.94
N ALA A 107 2.75 -5.09 -5.44
CA ALA A 107 1.89 -4.87 -4.29
C ALA A 107 0.76 -3.91 -4.68
N THR A 108 -0.38 -4.44 -5.13
CA THR A 108 -1.51 -3.64 -5.62
C THR A 108 -2.86 -4.19 -5.12
N TYR A 109 -3.95 -3.49 -5.42
CA TYR A 109 -5.31 -3.96 -5.14
C TYR A 109 -5.73 -5.18 -5.98
N ARG A 110 -4.98 -5.52 -7.04
CA ARG A 110 -5.29 -6.71 -7.84
C ARG A 110 -4.94 -7.99 -7.07
N ARG A 111 -5.80 -9.00 -7.21
CA ARG A 111 -5.64 -10.29 -6.54
C ARG A 111 -4.48 -11.13 -7.08
N ASP A 112 -3.97 -10.80 -8.27
CA ASP A 112 -2.82 -11.45 -8.91
C ASP A 112 -1.49 -10.76 -8.59
N SER A 113 -1.47 -9.77 -7.69
CA SER A 113 -0.22 -9.21 -7.18
C SER A 113 0.50 -10.19 -6.25
N THR A 114 1.85 -10.12 -6.24
CA THR A 114 2.69 -10.91 -5.33
C THR A 114 2.28 -10.71 -3.87
N ILE A 115 1.99 -9.47 -3.50
CA ILE A 115 1.38 -9.09 -2.22
C ILE A 115 0.09 -8.35 -2.51
N VAL A 116 -1.06 -8.92 -2.18
CA VAL A 116 -2.34 -8.20 -2.35
C VAL A 116 -2.41 -7.08 -1.32
N ALA A 117 -2.48 -5.84 -1.80
CA ALA A 117 -2.56 -4.63 -1.00
C ALA A 117 -3.90 -3.93 -1.27
N PRO A 118 -4.98 -4.26 -0.52
CA PRO A 118 -6.23 -3.53 -0.64
C PRO A 118 -6.06 -2.09 -0.14
N TYR A 119 -6.81 -1.16 -0.72
CA TYR A 119 -6.71 0.28 -0.41
C TYR A 119 -6.96 0.53 1.08
N GLU A 120 -8.14 0.12 1.54
CA GLU A 120 -8.56 0.18 2.93
C GLU A 120 -9.43 -1.06 3.19
N LYS A 121 -9.54 -1.42 4.46
CA LYS A 121 -10.54 -2.37 4.92
C LYS A 121 -11.27 -1.74 6.09
N TRP A 122 -12.58 -1.89 6.10
CA TRP A 122 -13.35 -1.50 7.27
C TRP A 122 -12.99 -2.41 8.45
N GLN A 123 -12.82 -1.81 9.62
CA GLN A 123 -12.58 -2.52 10.88
C GLN A 123 -13.39 -1.85 11.98
N TYR A 124 -13.89 -2.68 12.89
CA TYR A 124 -14.44 -2.19 14.15
C TYR A 124 -13.36 -1.43 14.93
N TYR A 125 -13.75 -0.31 15.52
CA TYR A 125 -12.91 0.41 16.48
C TYR A 125 -12.68 -0.44 17.74
N ASP A 126 -13.77 -0.99 18.29
CA ASP A 126 -13.73 -2.05 19.30
C ASP A 126 -14.39 -3.30 18.73
N THR A 127 -13.60 -4.37 18.57
CA THR A 127 -14.06 -5.67 18.07
C THR A 127 -15.16 -6.32 18.93
N LYS A 128 -15.28 -5.91 20.20
CA LYS A 128 -16.32 -6.37 21.12
C LYS A 128 -17.64 -5.64 20.91
N VAL A 129 -17.59 -4.44 20.33
CA VAL A 129 -18.77 -3.61 20.07
C VAL A 129 -19.07 -3.68 18.58
N GLN A 130 -19.78 -4.72 18.18
CA GLN A 130 -20.18 -4.92 16.79
C GLN A 130 -21.46 -4.18 16.41
N GLN A 131 -22.23 -3.79 17.43
CA GLN A 131 -23.49 -3.08 17.31
C GLN A 131 -23.65 -2.18 18.53
N LEU A 132 -24.18 -0.98 18.31
CA LEU A 132 -24.60 -0.06 19.36
C LEU A 132 -26.12 0.08 19.27
N GLU A 133 -26.81 0.03 20.41
CA GLU A 133 -28.21 0.44 20.44
C GLU A 133 -28.31 1.90 19.97
N GLN A 134 -29.23 2.16 19.06
CA GLN A 134 -29.43 3.46 18.45
C GLN A 134 -30.71 4.06 19.02
N ASP A 135 -30.56 4.93 20.01
CA ASP A 135 -31.70 5.63 20.63
C ASP A 135 -32.17 6.81 19.77
N ILE A 136 -31.38 7.18 18.75
CA ILE A 136 -31.63 8.29 17.85
C ILE A 136 -31.95 7.73 16.47
N ASN A 137 -33.13 8.07 15.96
CA ASN A 137 -33.45 7.81 14.56
C ASN A 137 -32.82 8.89 13.67
N TYR A 138 -31.63 8.59 13.14
CA TYR A 138 -30.88 9.47 12.23
C TYR A 138 -31.56 9.71 10.87
N SER A 139 -32.68 9.03 10.57
CA SER A 139 -33.47 9.27 9.36
C SER A 139 -34.69 10.16 9.58
N VAL A 140 -34.97 10.59 10.82
CA VAL A 140 -36.09 11.51 11.09
C VAL A 140 -35.96 12.75 10.21
N ASN A 141 -37.05 13.10 9.54
CA ASN A 141 -37.19 14.22 8.60
C ASN A 141 -36.27 14.17 7.36
N LYS A 142 -35.50 13.10 7.13
CA LYS A 142 -34.75 12.93 5.88
C LYS A 142 -35.70 12.47 4.77
N THR A 143 -35.77 13.27 3.70
CA THR A 143 -36.64 13.01 2.54
C THR A 143 -35.92 12.32 1.38
N LYS A 144 -34.59 12.14 1.49
CA LYS A 144 -33.75 11.53 0.44
C LYS A 144 -33.31 10.13 0.87
N LYS A 145 -33.31 9.19 -0.08
CA LYS A 145 -33.02 7.76 0.20
C LYS A 145 -31.54 7.38 0.11
N VAL A 146 -30.71 8.18 -0.56
CA VAL A 146 -29.29 7.86 -0.79
C VAL A 146 -28.39 8.98 -0.32
N ALA A 147 -27.31 8.61 0.36
CA ALA A 147 -26.16 9.45 0.63
C ALA A 147 -24.96 8.92 -0.17
N TRP A 148 -24.28 9.82 -0.88
CA TRP A 148 -23.11 9.47 -1.68
C TRP A 148 -21.88 10.23 -1.17
N PHE A 149 -20.94 9.49 -0.59
CA PHE A 149 -19.71 10.05 -0.04
C PHE A 149 -18.60 9.97 -1.08
N VAL A 150 -18.24 11.11 -1.67
CA VAL A 150 -17.20 11.22 -2.68
C VAL A 150 -16.37 12.49 -2.44
N SER A 151 -15.05 12.36 -2.49
CA SER A 151 -14.11 13.48 -2.32
C SER A 151 -13.58 14.03 -3.65
N ASN A 152 -13.78 13.32 -4.77
CA ASN A 152 -13.34 13.73 -6.10
C ASN A 152 -14.45 13.53 -7.15
N CYS A 153 -15.05 14.61 -7.63
CA CYS A 153 -16.13 14.52 -8.62
C CYS A 153 -15.61 14.41 -10.07
N GLY A 154 -14.34 14.75 -10.34
CA GLY A 154 -13.72 14.78 -11.68
C GLY A 154 -13.19 13.43 -12.18
N ALA A 155 -13.83 12.33 -11.78
CA ALA A 155 -13.36 10.99 -12.13
C ALA A 155 -13.67 10.61 -13.59
N ARG A 156 -12.71 9.94 -14.24
CA ARG A 156 -12.82 9.50 -15.65
C ARG A 156 -13.38 8.09 -15.82
N ASN A 157 -14.15 7.61 -14.84
CA ASN A 157 -14.72 6.26 -14.81
C ASN A 157 -16.25 6.23 -14.87
N GLY A 158 -16.91 7.37 -15.12
CA GLY A 158 -18.36 7.41 -15.24
C GLY A 158 -19.14 7.45 -13.91
N ARG A 159 -18.48 7.43 -12.74
CA ARG A 159 -19.18 7.29 -11.44
C ARG A 159 -20.17 8.42 -11.15
N LEU A 160 -19.83 9.66 -11.54
CA LEU A 160 -20.70 10.83 -11.32
C LEU A 160 -21.91 10.77 -12.26
N GLN A 161 -21.69 10.39 -13.51
CA GLN A 161 -22.74 10.19 -14.50
C GLN A 161 -23.71 9.10 -14.02
N TYR A 162 -23.19 7.99 -13.48
CA TYR A 162 -24.00 6.95 -12.87
C TYR A 162 -24.84 7.47 -11.69
N ALA A 163 -24.23 8.21 -10.75
CA ALA A 163 -24.95 8.79 -9.62
C ALA A 163 -26.09 9.73 -10.06
N HIS A 164 -25.86 10.56 -11.09
CA HIS A 164 -26.90 11.42 -11.66
C HIS A 164 -28.01 10.64 -12.36
N GLN A 165 -27.71 9.53 -13.04
CA GLN A 165 -28.76 8.69 -13.62
C GLN A 165 -29.57 7.99 -12.53
N LEU A 166 -28.90 7.43 -11.51
CA LEU A 166 -29.57 6.79 -10.39
C LEU A 166 -30.51 7.76 -9.66
N GLN A 167 -30.09 9.02 -9.47
CA GLN A 167 -30.91 10.06 -8.84
C GLN A 167 -32.27 10.27 -9.51
N LYS A 168 -32.38 10.04 -10.83
CA LYS A 168 -33.64 10.23 -11.57
C LYS A 168 -34.63 9.08 -11.38
N HIS A 169 -34.13 7.90 -11.02
CA HIS A 169 -34.91 6.67 -10.95
C HIS A 169 -35.12 6.17 -9.52
N ILE A 170 -34.50 6.82 -8.55
CA ILE A 170 -34.73 6.53 -7.13
C ILE A 170 -35.85 7.43 -6.60
N GLU A 171 -37.03 6.84 -6.44
CA GLU A 171 -38.12 7.40 -5.65
C GLU A 171 -37.75 7.41 -4.18
#